data_AF-A0A9E4R4D9-F1
#
_entry.id   AF-A0A9E4R4D9-F1
#
_cell.length_a   1.000
_cell.length_b   1.000
_cell.length_c   1.000
_cell.angle_alpha   90.00
_cell.angle_beta   90.00
_cell.angle_gamma   90.00
#
_symmetry.space_group_name_H-M   'P 1'
#
loop_
_entity.id
_entity.type
_entity.pdbx_description
1 polymer ?
#
loop_
_entity_poly.entity_id
_entity_poly.type
_entity_poly.pdbx_seq_one_letter_code
_entity_poly.pdbx_strand_id
1 'polypeptide(L)'
;MKTIETTAKNPEEAIEIALKELDAERGEVEIDVISRGKAGILGIGSELAKVRVTLIDQPADIVKVTSEILDKLIAGMGVDVVVNLQQAHNEDLDGPVFEIEGDDSGLLIGRRGETLRALQFLVKFIASRKLESRANILVDVEGYQARRYDSLANLAHRVAQRVASSGRSITLEP
;
A
#
# COMPACT_ATOMS: atom_id res chain seq x y z
N MET A 1 -17.03 0.51 -16.68
CA MET A 1 -15.74 0.06 -16.11
C MET A 1 -15.49 -1.37 -16.54
N LYS A 2 -14.43 -1.58 -17.33
CA LYS A 2 -13.97 -2.93 -17.74
C LYS A 2 -13.13 -3.46 -16.59
N THR A 3 -13.45 -4.65 -16.09
CA THR A 3 -12.72 -5.29 -14.99
C THR A 3 -12.25 -6.67 -15.45
N ILE A 4 -11.01 -7.02 -15.11
CA ILE A 4 -10.40 -8.31 -15.41
C ILE A 4 -9.88 -8.91 -14.10
N GLU A 5 -10.08 -10.21 -13.92
CA GLU A 5 -9.45 -10.96 -12.84
C GLU A 5 -8.42 -11.92 -13.43
N THR A 6 -7.18 -11.82 -12.98
CA THR A 6 -6.06 -12.67 -13.42
C THR A 6 -5.44 -13.42 -12.25
N THR A 7 -4.82 -14.54 -12.57
CA THR A 7 -4.09 -15.35 -11.60
C THR A 7 -2.70 -15.67 -12.11
N ALA A 8 -1.69 -15.58 -11.23
CA ALA A 8 -0.31 -15.91 -11.55
C ALA A 8 0.44 -16.45 -10.32
N LYS A 9 1.76 -16.69 -10.43
CA LYS A 9 2.56 -17.23 -9.31
C LYS A 9 2.74 -16.21 -8.19
N ASN A 10 2.80 -14.92 -8.55
CA ASN A 10 2.89 -13.79 -7.63
C ASN A 10 1.93 -12.67 -8.12
N PRO A 11 1.59 -11.71 -7.24
CA PRO A 11 0.68 -10.61 -7.60
C PRO A 11 1.18 -9.79 -8.79
N GLU A 12 2.48 -9.55 -8.85
CA GLU A 12 3.10 -8.70 -9.86
C GLU A 12 2.95 -9.28 -11.27
N GLU A 13 3.18 -10.59 -11.44
CA GLU A 13 2.91 -11.31 -12.69
C GLU A 13 1.42 -11.25 -13.06
N ALA A 14 0.51 -11.36 -12.08
CA ALA A 14 -0.93 -11.31 -12.35
C ALA A 14 -1.35 -9.91 -12.81
N ILE A 15 -0.77 -8.86 -12.21
CA ILE A 15 -0.99 -7.46 -12.60
C ILE A 15 -0.50 -7.23 -14.02
N GLU A 16 0.72 -7.65 -14.36
CA GLU A 16 1.25 -7.48 -15.72
C GLU A 16 0.37 -8.13 -16.79
N ILE A 17 -0.14 -9.33 -16.52
CA ILE A 17 -1.04 -10.03 -17.45
C ILE A 17 -2.33 -9.23 -17.63
N ALA A 18 -2.91 -8.74 -16.54
CA ALA A 18 -4.15 -7.95 -16.60
C ALA A 18 -3.95 -6.61 -17.33
N LEU A 19 -2.85 -5.91 -17.10
CA LEU A 19 -2.52 -4.65 -17.78
C LEU A 19 -2.38 -4.86 -19.29
N LYS A 20 -1.69 -5.93 -19.71
CA LYS A 20 -1.55 -6.30 -21.13
C LYS A 20 -2.89 -6.63 -21.78
N GLU A 21 -3.80 -7.27 -21.06
CA GLU A 21 -5.13 -7.64 -21.57
C GLU A 21 -6.10 -6.44 -21.60
N LEU A 22 -5.92 -5.48 -20.69
CA LEU A 22 -6.66 -4.23 -20.66
C LEU A 22 -6.13 -3.20 -21.66
N ASP A 23 -4.89 -3.35 -22.15
CA ASP A 23 -4.17 -2.36 -22.96
C ASP A 23 -4.12 -0.99 -22.24
N ALA A 24 -3.74 -1.02 -20.96
CA ALA A 24 -3.76 0.14 -20.07
C ALA A 24 -2.50 0.23 -19.20
N GLU A 25 -2.17 1.44 -18.76
CA GLU A 25 -1.06 1.67 -17.84
C GLU A 25 -1.50 1.56 -16.36
N ARG A 26 -0.54 1.35 -15.44
CA ARG A 26 -0.82 1.25 -13.99
C ARG A 26 -1.54 2.47 -13.42
N GLY A 27 -1.26 3.66 -13.95
CA GLY A 27 -1.92 4.91 -13.53
C GLY A 27 -3.37 5.04 -13.99
N GLU A 28 -3.85 4.15 -14.85
CA GLU A 28 -5.18 4.16 -15.46
C GLU A 28 -6.07 3.04 -14.94
N VAL A 29 -5.60 2.28 -13.95
CA VAL A 29 -6.32 1.14 -13.40
C VAL A 29 -6.33 1.16 -11.87
N GLU A 30 -7.40 0.66 -11.29
CA GLU A 30 -7.41 0.24 -9.89
C GLU A 30 -6.94 -1.22 -9.81
N ILE A 31 -6.07 -1.51 -8.86
CA ILE A 31 -5.48 -2.83 -8.66
C ILE A 31 -5.85 -3.33 -7.27
N ASP A 32 -6.70 -4.35 -7.23
CA ASP A 32 -7.10 -5.07 -6.04
C ASP A 32 -6.37 -6.42 -5.96
N VAL A 33 -5.39 -6.54 -5.06
CA VAL A 33 -4.73 -7.82 -4.78
C VAL A 33 -5.62 -8.67 -3.87
N ILE A 34 -6.44 -9.55 -4.46
CA ILE A 34 -7.40 -10.40 -3.73
C ILE A 34 -6.68 -11.49 -2.91
N SER A 35 -5.68 -12.14 -3.50
CA SER A 35 -4.84 -13.12 -2.81
C SER A 35 -3.40 -12.96 -3.30
N ARG A 36 -2.46 -12.89 -2.36
CA ARG A 36 -1.03 -12.83 -2.69
C ARG A 36 -0.44 -14.17 -3.13
N GLY A 37 -1.23 -15.25 -3.04
CA GLY A 37 -0.74 -16.60 -3.22
C GLY A 37 0.10 -17.06 -2.02
N LYS A 38 0.40 -18.36 -1.99
CA LYS A 38 1.23 -18.97 -0.95
C LYS A 38 2.18 -19.96 -1.58
N ALA A 39 3.46 -19.83 -1.23
CA ALA A 39 4.46 -20.83 -1.58
C ALA A 39 4.18 -22.11 -0.78
N GLY A 40 3.86 -23.20 -1.49
CA GLY A 40 3.72 -24.53 -0.90
C GLY A 40 5.08 -25.14 -0.55
N ILE A 41 5.08 -26.18 0.28
CA ILE A 41 6.29 -26.95 0.58
C ILE A 41 6.38 -28.06 -0.47
N LEU A 42 7.47 -28.10 -1.26
CA LEU A 42 7.70 -29.13 -2.30
C LEU A 42 6.56 -29.26 -3.35
N GLY A 43 5.89 -28.16 -3.68
CA GLY A 43 4.80 -28.14 -4.67
C GLY A 43 3.44 -28.60 -4.14
N ILE A 44 3.33 -28.90 -2.84
CA ILE A 44 2.07 -29.28 -2.21
C ILE A 44 1.50 -28.05 -1.48
N GLY A 45 0.24 -27.73 -1.78
CA GLY A 45 -0.49 -26.63 -1.13
C GLY A 45 -0.11 -25.22 -1.62
N SER A 46 0.50 -25.08 -2.80
CA SER A 46 0.73 -23.77 -3.40
C SER A 46 -0.58 -23.14 -3.85
N GLU A 47 -0.78 -21.88 -3.49
CA GLU A 47 -1.93 -21.08 -3.91
C GLU A 47 -1.44 -20.00 -4.88
N LEU A 48 -2.09 -19.86 -6.04
CA LEU A 48 -1.76 -18.79 -7.00
C LEU A 48 -2.21 -17.44 -6.44
N ALA A 49 -1.46 -16.40 -6.78
CA ALA A 49 -1.92 -15.04 -6.57
C ALA A 49 -3.13 -14.76 -7.46
N LYS A 50 -4.08 -13.99 -6.94
CA LYS A 50 -5.26 -13.53 -7.66
C LYS A 50 -5.38 -12.02 -7.52
N VAL A 51 -5.50 -11.34 -8.64
CA VAL A 51 -5.63 -9.87 -8.72
C VAL A 51 -6.87 -9.53 -9.54
N ARG A 52 -7.54 -8.45 -9.16
CA ARG A 52 -8.58 -7.80 -9.96
C ARG A 52 -8.07 -6.44 -10.39
N VAL A 53 -8.17 -6.15 -11.69
CA VAL A 53 -7.77 -4.88 -12.26
C VAL A 53 -8.98 -4.23 -12.94
N THR A 54 -9.27 -2.99 -12.58
CA THR A 54 -10.42 -2.24 -13.09
C THR A 54 -9.95 -1.01 -13.85
N LEU A 55 -10.36 -0.85 -15.11
CA LEU A 55 -10.03 0.31 -15.92
C LEU A 55 -10.75 1.56 -15.44
N ILE A 56 -10.00 2.64 -15.32
CA ILE A 56 -10.48 3.98 -14.99
C ILE A 56 -10.52 4.80 -16.28
N ASP A 57 -11.72 5.10 -16.78
CA ASP A 57 -11.89 5.81 -18.06
C ASP A 57 -11.26 7.23 -18.04
N GLN A 58 -11.33 7.93 -16.91
CA GLN A 58 -10.70 9.24 -16.70
C GLN A 58 -10.15 9.36 -15.27
N PRO A 59 -8.87 9.05 -15.03
CA PRO A 59 -8.29 9.22 -13.72
C PRO A 59 -8.27 10.70 -13.35
N ALA A 60 -8.74 11.00 -12.14
CA ALA A 60 -8.75 12.35 -11.60
C ALA A 60 -7.34 12.95 -11.56
N ASP A 61 -7.23 14.28 -11.67
CA ASP A 61 -5.92 14.96 -11.68
C ASP A 61 -5.08 14.64 -10.44
N ILE A 62 -5.73 14.46 -9.28
CA ILE A 62 -5.07 14.06 -8.03
C ILE A 62 -4.36 12.70 -8.16
N VAL A 63 -4.95 11.74 -8.89
CA VAL A 63 -4.35 10.42 -9.12
C VAL A 63 -3.09 10.60 -9.95
N LYS A 64 -3.21 11.24 -11.13
CA LYS A 64 -2.09 11.46 -12.06
C LYS A 64 -0.92 12.19 -11.40
N VAL A 65 -1.22 13.31 -10.75
CA VAL A 65 -0.22 14.12 -10.05
C VAL A 65 0.46 13.33 -8.94
N THR A 66 -0.29 12.52 -8.19
CA THR A 66 0.26 11.72 -7.09
C THR A 66 1.15 10.60 -7.60
N SER A 67 0.73 9.87 -8.64
CA SER A 67 1.53 8.83 -9.28
C SER A 67 2.88 9.38 -9.74
N GLU A 68 2.87 10.51 -10.47
CA GLU A 68 4.11 11.15 -10.91
C GLU A 68 5.05 11.55 -9.76
N ILE A 69 4.51 11.96 -8.62
CA ILE A 69 5.30 12.34 -7.45
C ILE A 69 5.91 11.09 -6.82
N LEU A 70 5.11 10.04 -6.63
CA LEU A 70 5.57 8.78 -6.05
C LEU A 70 6.67 8.16 -6.91
N ASP A 71 6.48 8.09 -8.22
CA ASP A 71 7.47 7.56 -9.17
C ASP A 71 8.81 8.29 -9.07
N LYS A 72 8.77 9.63 -9.03
CA LYS A 72 9.99 10.45 -8.92
C LYS A 72 10.69 10.28 -7.58
N LEU A 73 9.93 10.20 -6.48
CA LEU A 73 10.50 10.01 -5.14
C LEU A 73 11.13 8.63 -5.01
N ILE A 74 10.44 7.58 -5.44
CA ILE A 74 10.91 6.20 -5.38
C ILE A 74 12.14 6.00 -6.27
N ALA A 75 12.10 6.50 -7.51
CA ALA A 75 13.25 6.46 -8.41
C ALA A 75 14.47 7.22 -7.81
N GLY A 76 14.24 8.35 -7.15
CA GLY A 76 15.29 9.10 -6.47
C GLY A 76 15.87 8.40 -5.24
N MET A 77 15.12 7.47 -4.62
CA MET A 77 15.58 6.66 -3.48
C MET A 77 16.35 5.41 -3.91
N GLY A 78 16.23 4.98 -5.17
CA GLY A 78 16.92 3.81 -5.70
C GLY A 78 16.48 2.49 -5.06
N VAL A 79 15.20 2.38 -4.71
CA VAL A 79 14.59 1.18 -4.13
C VAL A 79 13.79 0.42 -5.19
N ASP A 80 13.82 -0.91 -5.11
CA ASP A 80 13.04 -1.79 -6.00
C ASP A 80 11.64 -2.03 -5.43
N VAL A 81 10.71 -1.15 -5.80
CA VAL A 81 9.29 -1.22 -5.43
C VAL A 81 8.42 -0.75 -6.59
N VAL A 82 7.17 -1.19 -6.56
CA VAL A 82 6.10 -0.78 -7.45
C VAL A 82 5.01 -0.06 -6.68
N VAL A 83 4.41 0.93 -7.33
CA VAL A 83 3.28 1.70 -6.80
C VAL A 83 2.02 1.29 -7.56
N ASN A 84 1.01 0.89 -6.81
CA ASN A 84 -0.29 0.51 -7.34
C ASN A 84 -1.35 1.49 -6.84
N LEU A 85 -2.24 1.92 -7.73
CA LEU A 85 -3.45 2.62 -7.32
C LEU A 85 -4.44 1.58 -6.82
N GLN A 86 -4.65 1.53 -5.51
CA GLN A 86 -5.58 0.58 -4.91
C GLN A 86 -7.02 1.09 -5.08
N GLN A 87 -7.24 2.38 -4.83
CA GLN A 87 -8.55 3.04 -5.00
C GLN A 87 -8.33 4.43 -5.57
N ALA A 88 -9.01 4.78 -6.67
CA ALA A 88 -9.01 6.12 -7.23
C ALA A 88 -9.77 7.11 -6.33
N HIS A 89 -10.76 6.61 -5.58
CA HIS A 89 -11.52 7.40 -4.63
C HIS A 89 -12.01 6.54 -3.46
N ASN A 90 -11.50 6.83 -2.26
CA ASN A 90 -11.95 6.25 -1.01
C ASN A 90 -12.89 7.24 -0.29
N GLU A 91 -14.09 6.78 0.09
CA GLU A 91 -15.15 7.62 0.66
C GLU A 91 -14.76 8.25 2.01
N ASP A 92 -14.07 7.49 2.89
CA ASP A 92 -13.68 7.98 4.22
C ASP A 92 -12.55 9.02 4.15
N LEU A 93 -11.63 8.82 3.21
CA LEU A 93 -10.50 9.71 2.98
C LEU A 93 -10.88 10.93 2.13
N ASP A 94 -11.91 10.80 1.28
CA ASP A 94 -12.22 11.70 0.16
C ASP A 94 -11.00 11.90 -0.76
N GLY A 95 -10.43 10.79 -1.25
CA GLY A 95 -9.24 10.83 -2.11
C GLY A 95 -8.64 9.46 -2.45
N PRO A 96 -7.56 9.41 -3.25
CA PRO A 96 -6.98 8.15 -3.70
C PRO A 96 -6.12 7.45 -2.64
N VAL A 97 -6.06 6.13 -2.75
CA VAL A 97 -5.25 5.22 -1.94
C VAL A 97 -4.24 4.54 -2.83
N PHE A 98 -2.96 4.68 -2.48
CA PHE A 98 -1.84 4.04 -3.14
C PHE A 98 -1.25 2.96 -2.24
N GLU A 99 -0.94 1.81 -2.82
CA GLU A 99 -0.25 0.71 -2.16
C GLU A 99 1.12 0.53 -2.81
N ILE A 100 2.16 0.50 -1.98
CA ILE A 100 3.53 0.22 -2.40
C ILE A 100 3.89 -1.21 -2.02
N GLU A 101 4.42 -1.95 -2.99
CA GLU A 101 4.83 -3.34 -2.84
C GLU A 101 6.21 -3.56 -3.47
N GLY A 102 6.92 -4.61 -3.05
CA GLY A 102 8.22 -4.97 -3.61
C GLY A 102 9.23 -5.37 -2.56
N ASP A 103 10.39 -5.83 -3.01
CA ASP A 103 11.43 -6.41 -2.15
C ASP A 103 12.02 -5.35 -1.20
N ASP A 104 12.16 -4.10 -1.65
CA ASP A 104 12.68 -3.00 -0.84
C ASP A 104 11.60 -2.22 -0.07
N SER A 105 10.34 -2.67 -0.11
CA SER A 105 9.21 -2.01 0.56
C SER A 105 9.44 -1.81 2.06
N GLY A 106 10.15 -2.74 2.72
CA GLY A 106 10.56 -2.63 4.12
C GLY A 106 11.39 -1.38 4.45
N LEU A 107 12.19 -0.88 3.51
CA LEU A 107 12.97 0.35 3.67
C LEU A 107 12.05 1.59 3.71
N LEU A 108 10.95 1.56 2.95
CA LEU A 108 9.95 2.63 2.92
C LEU A 108 9.08 2.67 4.16
N ILE A 109 8.96 1.57 4.91
CA ILE A 109 8.35 1.57 6.24
C ILE A 109 9.22 2.36 7.22
N GLY A 110 10.52 2.04 7.26
CA GLY A 110 11.46 2.62 8.22
C GLY A 110 11.20 2.20 9.67
N ARG A 111 11.99 2.74 10.61
CA ARG A 111 11.81 2.42 12.03
C ARG A 111 10.44 2.89 12.51
N ARG A 112 9.63 1.96 13.03
CA ARG A 112 8.29 2.22 13.58
C ARG A 112 7.38 3.01 12.62
N GLY A 113 7.60 2.94 11.30
CA GLY A 113 6.79 3.64 10.29
C GLY A 113 7.20 5.09 10.04
N GLU A 114 8.35 5.55 10.53
CA GLU A 114 8.79 6.94 10.36
C GLU A 114 9.00 7.32 8.89
N THR A 115 9.61 6.45 8.09
CA THR A 115 9.85 6.71 6.67
C THR A 115 8.53 6.79 5.89
N LEU A 116 7.60 5.87 6.15
CA LEU A 116 6.30 5.87 5.48
C LEU A 116 5.52 7.15 5.79
N ARG A 117 5.51 7.59 7.06
CA ARG A 117 4.88 8.86 7.44
C ARG A 117 5.52 10.06 6.76
N ALA A 118 6.85 10.09 6.65
CA ALA A 118 7.56 11.16 5.96
C ALA A 118 7.24 11.16 4.46
N LEU A 119 7.24 10.00 3.81
CA LEU A 119 6.86 9.84 2.41
C LEU A 119 5.43 10.32 2.16
N GLN A 120 4.47 9.85 2.95
CA GLN A 120 3.08 10.28 2.85
C GLN A 120 2.93 11.80 3.03
N PHE A 121 3.66 12.39 3.98
CA PHE A 121 3.66 13.84 4.18
C PHE A 121 4.19 14.58 2.95
N LEU A 122 5.34 14.17 2.41
CA LEU A 122 5.95 14.82 1.25
C LEU A 122 5.04 14.73 0.02
N VAL A 123 4.47 13.55 -0.24
CA VAL A 123 3.53 13.33 -1.35
C VAL A 123 2.33 14.25 -1.22
N LYS A 124 1.68 14.28 -0.05
CA LYS A 124 0.53 15.18 0.21
C LYS A 124 0.89 16.64 0.07
N PHE A 125 2.05 17.04 0.57
CA PHE A 125 2.52 18.42 0.53
C PHE A 125 2.78 18.88 -0.91
N ILE A 126 3.50 18.07 -1.70
CA ILE A 126 3.81 18.37 -3.10
C ILE A 126 2.54 18.36 -3.95
N ALA A 127 1.69 17.36 -3.78
CA ALA A 127 0.42 17.24 -4.52
C ALA A 127 -0.51 18.42 -4.21
N SER A 128 -0.68 18.77 -2.93
CA SER A 128 -1.53 19.90 -2.53
C SER A 128 -1.06 21.22 -3.14
N ARG A 129 0.27 21.41 -3.24
CA ARG A 129 0.85 22.59 -3.85
C ARG A 129 0.64 22.63 -5.36
N LYS A 130 0.77 21.50 -6.05
CA LYS A 130 0.57 21.39 -7.50
C LYS A 130 -0.89 21.56 -7.92
N LEU A 131 -1.83 21.08 -7.09
CA LEU A 131 -3.27 21.11 -7.35
C LEU A 131 -3.95 22.37 -6.79
N GLU A 132 -3.19 23.28 -6.19
CA GLU A 132 -3.67 24.51 -5.54
C GLU A 132 -4.84 24.27 -4.55
N SER A 133 -4.91 23.07 -3.97
CA SER A 133 -6.01 22.60 -3.13
C SER A 133 -5.52 21.52 -2.18
N ARG A 134 -6.26 21.26 -1.09
CA ARG A 134 -5.88 20.21 -0.13
C ARG A 134 -6.01 18.84 -0.78
N ALA A 135 -4.90 18.13 -0.94
CA ALA A 135 -4.89 16.77 -1.46
C ALA A 135 -5.03 15.74 -0.33
N ASN A 136 -6.18 15.09 -0.26
CA ASN A 136 -6.38 13.93 0.60
C ASN A 136 -5.82 12.69 -0.12
N ILE A 137 -4.70 12.17 0.38
CA ILE A 137 -4.00 11.03 -0.21
C ILE A 137 -3.58 10.10 0.92
N LEU A 138 -3.72 8.80 0.69
CA LEU A 138 -3.18 7.74 1.54
C LEU A 138 -2.15 6.95 0.74
N VAL A 139 -1.01 6.69 1.38
CA VAL A 139 0.04 5.82 0.88
C VAL A 139 0.26 4.77 1.95
N ASP A 140 0.09 3.50 1.61
CA ASP A 140 0.39 2.37 2.49
C ASP A 140 1.46 1.48 1.87
N VAL A 141 2.12 0.70 2.72
CA VAL A 141 3.15 -0.25 2.32
C VAL A 141 2.73 -1.63 2.82
N GLU A 142 2.28 -2.45 1.89
CA GLU A 142 1.83 -3.83 2.12
C GLU A 142 0.93 -4.02 3.36
N GLY A 143 0.03 -3.10 3.71
CA GLY A 143 -0.81 -3.23 4.91
C GLY A 143 -0.09 -2.98 6.25
N TYR A 144 1.04 -2.27 6.25
CA TYR A 144 1.83 -1.99 7.45
C TYR A 144 1.02 -1.30 8.55
N GLN A 145 0.14 -0.36 8.20
CA GLN A 145 -0.67 0.38 9.18
C GLN A 145 -1.55 -0.56 10.02
N ALA A 146 -2.24 -1.51 9.38
CA ALA A 146 -3.06 -2.50 10.05
C ALA A 146 -2.21 -3.39 10.97
N ARG A 147 -1.10 -3.95 10.45
CA ARG A 147 -0.17 -4.76 11.26
C ARG A 147 0.40 -4.01 12.45
N ARG A 148 0.68 -2.72 12.29
CA ARG A 148 1.21 -1.84 13.33
C ARG A 148 0.16 -1.61 14.42
N TYR A 149 -1.08 -1.35 14.04
CA TYR A 149 -2.20 -1.23 14.96
C TYR A 149 -2.34 -2.50 15.82
N ASP A 150 -2.43 -3.67 15.20
CA ASP A 150 -2.58 -4.95 15.89
C ASP A 150 -1.43 -5.21 16.87
N SER A 151 -0.20 -4.91 16.43
CA SER A 151 1.00 -5.08 17.26
C SER A 151 0.95 -4.19 18.51
N LEU A 152 0.51 -2.94 18.36
CA LEU A 152 0.38 -1.98 19.47
C LEU A 152 -0.78 -2.33 20.40
N ALA A 153 -1.93 -2.74 19.86
CA ALA A 153 -3.07 -3.19 20.65
C ALA A 153 -2.70 -4.40 21.51
N ASN A 154 -1.99 -5.37 20.92
CA ASN A 154 -1.49 -6.54 21.63
C ASN A 154 -0.45 -6.18 22.70
N LEU A 155 0.45 -5.23 22.42
CA LEU A 155 1.40 -4.73 23.41
C LEU A 155 0.66 -4.09 24.60
N ALA A 156 -0.31 -3.22 24.33
CA ALA A 156 -1.12 -2.57 25.35
C ALA A 156 -1.83 -3.59 26.24
N HIS A 157 -2.46 -4.60 25.62
CA HIS A 157 -3.15 -5.66 26.36
C HIS A 157 -2.20 -6.45 27.27
N ARG A 158 -1.04 -6.88 26.75
CA ARG A 158 -0.03 -7.61 27.53
C ARG A 158 0.51 -6.79 28.70
N VAL A 159 0.78 -5.52 28.48
CA VAL A 159 1.32 -4.63 29.53
C VAL A 159 0.27 -4.37 30.60
N ALA A 160 -0.99 -4.14 30.22
CA ALA A 160 -2.09 -4.01 31.17
C ALA A 160 -2.23 -5.24 32.08
N GLN A 161 -2.21 -6.45 31.51
CA GLN A 161 -2.26 -7.69 32.29
C GLN A 161 -1.08 -7.83 33.26
N ARG A 162 0.12 -7.43 32.82
CA ARG A 162 1.33 -7.50 33.66
C ARG A 162 1.32 -6.49 34.80
N VAL A 163 0.81 -5.29 34.58
CA VAL A 163 0.62 -4.28 35.65
C VAL A 163 -0.45 -4.76 36.63
N ALA A 164 -1.58 -5.28 36.13
CA ALA A 164 -2.68 -5.77 36.97
C ALA A 164 -2.26 -6.94 37.87
N SER A 165 -1.43 -7.85 37.37
CA SER A 165 -0.94 -9.01 38.14
C SER A 165 0.22 -8.67 39.08
N SER A 166 1.14 -7.77 38.68
CA SER A 166 2.35 -7.47 39.46
C SER A 166 2.21 -6.29 40.42
N GLY A 167 1.23 -5.41 40.20
CA GLY A 167 1.06 -4.15 40.95
C GLY A 167 2.16 -3.12 40.71
N ARG A 168 3.10 -3.37 39.79
CA ARG A 168 4.22 -2.47 39.48
C ARG A 168 3.97 -1.73 38.17
N SER A 169 4.32 -0.44 38.14
CA SER A 169 4.25 0.36 36.91
C SER A 169 5.28 -0.13 35.90
N ILE A 170 4.91 -0.05 34.61
CA ILE A 170 5.77 -0.39 33.47
C ILE A 170 5.78 0.79 32.52
N THR A 171 6.96 1.31 32.20
CA THR A 171 7.16 2.36 31.20
C THR A 171 7.29 1.74 29.82
N LEU A 172 6.52 2.24 28.85
CA LEU A 172 6.62 1.82 27.45
C LEU A 172 7.73 2.57 26.72
N GLU A 173 8.26 1.96 25.67
CA GLU A 173 9.11 2.69 24.73
C GLU A 173 8.29 3.73 23.95
N PRO A 174 8.86 4.91 23.65
CA PRO A 174 8.19 5.98 22.91
C PRO A 174 7.90 5.64 21.44
#